data_AF-A0A8X8BVP1-F1
#
_entry.id   AF-A0A8X8BVP1-F1
#
_cell.length_a   1.000
_cell.length_b   1.000
_cell.length_c   1.000
_cell.angle_alpha   90.00
_cell.angle_beta   90.00
_cell.angle_gamma   90.00
#
_symmetry.space_group_name_H-M   'P 1'
#
loop_
_entity.id
_entity.type
_entity.pdbx_description
1 polymer ?
#
loop_
_entity_poly.entity_id
_entity_poly.type
_entity_poly.pdbx_seq_one_letter_code
_entity_poly.pdbx_strand_id
1 'polypeptide(L)'
;MVRSHWKRRLVFKADQINMQSFASRFRKPSVEKVVCVYLLNGLTTSRDDWSGDLDTMEFDESAKDCYQSLQRSLLAEMKFIFLIALVFVMVSRAAAYDPLDPNGNITIKWDVMSWTPDGYVATVTMSNFQMYRHIISPGWTLSWSWAKKEVLWSMVGAQTTEQGDCSKFKGNIPHCCKKTPTVVDLLPGVPYNQQFSNCCKGGVMAAWGQDPTASVSAFQVSVGLAGTSNKTVKLPKNFTLLGPGPGYTCGPAKIVPSTVFLTPDRRRKTQALMTWNVTCTYSQFLASKNPTCCVSFSSFYNETITPCPTCACGCQNKNSCVKSNSKESHKKGINTPKKDNTPLLQCTHHMCPIRVHWHVKVNYRDYWRAKVAVTNFNYRMNYTEWTLVVQHPNLNNVTRVFSFDYKPLVPYESINDTGMFYGMKFYNDLLMEAGPFGNVQSEVLLQKDKNTFSLKQGWAFPRKVYFNGDECMLPPPDTYPYLPNSAYANPTSILSMAASLLFILLSMG
;
A
#
# COMPACT_ATOMS: atom_id res chain seq x y z
N MET A 1 -41.87 25.25 -47.11
CA MET A 1 -42.42 25.57 -48.44
C MET A 1 -41.24 25.65 -49.41
N VAL A 2 -41.19 24.72 -50.39
CA VAL A 2 -40.49 24.82 -51.71
C VAL A 2 -38.94 24.77 -51.70
N ARG A 3 -38.33 23.60 -52.00
CA ARG A 3 -37.72 23.13 -53.31
C ARG A 3 -36.31 23.73 -53.57
N SER A 4 -35.34 23.16 -54.29
CA SER A 4 -35.04 21.91 -55.02
C SER A 4 -33.64 22.14 -55.64
N HIS A 5 -32.61 21.27 -55.55
CA HIS A 5 -32.34 20.06 -56.36
C HIS A 5 -31.61 20.32 -57.71
N TRP A 6 -30.57 19.50 -58.01
CA TRP A 6 -29.92 19.12 -59.32
C TRP A 6 -28.69 19.90 -59.85
N LYS A 7 -27.74 19.34 -60.63
CA LYS A 7 -27.14 18.00 -60.92
C LYS A 7 -26.11 18.18 -62.08
N ARG A 8 -25.20 17.19 -62.25
CA ARG A 8 -24.41 16.71 -63.45
C ARG A 8 -22.90 17.04 -63.37
N ARG A 9 -21.92 16.13 -63.31
CA ARG A 9 -21.62 14.78 -63.88
C ARG A 9 -21.26 14.80 -65.37
N LEU A 10 -19.97 14.61 -65.68
CA LEU A 10 -19.44 14.10 -66.95
C LEU A 10 -18.43 12.99 -66.64
N VAL A 11 -18.60 11.88 -67.35
CA VAL A 11 -17.89 10.60 -67.25
C VAL A 11 -17.05 10.49 -68.51
N PHE A 12 -15.78 10.09 -68.40
CA PHE A 12 -15.03 9.46 -69.50
C PHE A 12 -14.70 8.03 -69.11
N LYS A 13 -14.92 7.11 -70.05
CA LYS A 13 -14.78 5.65 -69.89
C LYS A 13 -13.59 5.17 -70.73
N ALA A 14 -12.72 4.41 -70.06
CA ALA A 14 -11.81 3.34 -70.47
C ALA A 14 -11.07 3.41 -71.83
N ASP A 15 -9.75 3.27 -71.76
CA ASP A 15 -9.15 1.98 -72.14
C ASP A 15 -7.91 1.65 -71.30
N GLN A 16 -7.78 0.34 -71.04
CA GLN A 16 -6.89 -0.37 -70.13
C GLN A 16 -6.04 -1.26 -71.07
N ILE A 17 -4.70 -1.29 -71.07
CA ILE A 17 -3.82 -2.08 -70.21
C ILE A 17 -2.41 -1.96 -70.84
N ASN A 18 -1.39 -1.53 -70.09
CA ASN A 18 -0.28 -2.44 -69.77
C ASN A 18 0.44 -2.03 -68.48
N MET A 19 0.63 -3.04 -67.64
CA MET A 19 1.05 -3.01 -66.25
C MET A 19 2.56 -2.80 -66.09
N GLN A 20 2.90 -2.41 -64.86
CA GLN A 20 4.22 -2.38 -64.20
C GLN A 20 4.87 -1.00 -64.23
N SER A 21 5.06 -0.28 -63.12
CA SER A 21 4.88 -0.50 -61.68
C SER A 21 5.47 0.80 -61.08
N PHE A 22 4.80 1.64 -60.30
CA PHE A 22 5.11 1.73 -58.85
C PHE A 22 4.27 2.80 -58.11
N ALA A 23 3.37 3.50 -58.79
CA ALA A 23 2.67 4.63 -58.18
C ALA A 23 1.28 4.20 -57.71
N SER A 24 1.24 3.39 -56.65
CA SER A 24 0.02 3.33 -55.85
C SER A 24 0.35 3.33 -54.38
N ARG A 25 -0.52 4.07 -53.68
CA ARG A 25 -1.01 3.73 -52.35
C ARG A 25 -0.09 4.07 -51.20
N PHE A 26 -0.53 5.10 -50.49
CA PHE A 26 -0.23 5.35 -49.09
C PHE A 26 1.26 5.60 -48.82
N ARG A 27 1.52 6.71 -48.15
CA ARG A 27 1.80 6.68 -46.71
C ARG A 27 1.94 8.15 -46.33
N LYS A 28 1.36 8.59 -45.21
CA LYS A 28 1.86 8.25 -43.87
C LYS A 28 3.37 8.54 -43.79
N PRO A 29 3.89 9.04 -42.67
CA PRO A 29 5.28 9.51 -42.55
C PRO A 29 6.40 8.48 -42.89
N SER A 30 6.07 7.24 -43.24
CA SER A 30 6.99 6.18 -43.65
C SER A 30 7.26 6.03 -45.17
N VAL A 31 6.63 6.80 -46.08
CA VAL A 31 7.02 6.82 -47.52
C VAL A 31 7.93 7.99 -47.90
N GLU A 32 7.80 9.17 -47.29
CA GLU A 32 8.73 10.29 -47.55
C GLU A 32 10.19 9.96 -47.20
N LYS A 33 10.41 9.20 -46.11
CA LYS A 33 11.76 8.72 -45.72
C LYS A 33 12.38 7.78 -46.76
N VAL A 34 11.57 7.02 -47.51
CA VAL A 34 12.04 6.08 -48.55
C VAL A 34 12.31 6.82 -49.87
N VAL A 35 11.51 7.84 -50.20
CA VAL A 35 11.70 8.66 -51.40
C VAL A 35 12.97 9.51 -51.34
N CYS A 36 13.32 10.10 -50.18
CA CYS A 36 14.59 10.84 -50.06
C CYS A 36 15.85 9.95 -50.09
N VAL A 37 15.76 8.68 -49.67
CA VAL A 37 16.87 7.71 -49.82
C VAL A 37 17.04 7.28 -51.29
N TYR A 38 15.95 7.19 -52.06
CA TYR A 38 16.00 6.92 -53.50
C TYR A 38 16.51 8.12 -54.33
N LEU A 39 16.23 9.37 -53.92
CA LEU A 39 16.78 10.58 -54.56
C LEU A 39 18.29 10.76 -54.31
N LEU A 40 18.79 10.35 -53.14
CA LEU A 40 20.24 10.34 -52.83
C LEU A 40 21.02 9.25 -53.57
N ASN A 41 20.38 8.11 -53.90
CA ASN A 41 20.99 7.01 -54.67
C ASN A 41 20.72 7.09 -56.19
N GLY A 42 19.82 7.96 -56.65
CA GLY A 42 19.55 8.22 -58.08
C GLY A 42 20.59 9.10 -58.77
N LEU A 43 21.53 9.67 -58.01
CA LEU A 43 22.66 10.48 -58.50
C LEU A 43 23.82 9.64 -59.08
N THR A 44 23.73 8.30 -59.09
CA THR A 44 24.88 7.43 -59.39
C THR A 44 24.84 6.62 -60.70
N THR A 45 23.80 6.64 -61.54
CA THR A 45 23.80 5.86 -62.80
C THR A 45 22.90 6.41 -63.92
N SER A 46 23.49 7.11 -64.90
CA SER A 46 23.12 7.06 -66.33
C SER A 46 24.09 7.96 -67.12
N ARG A 47 24.94 7.31 -67.91
CA ARG A 47 25.94 7.85 -68.83
C ARG A 47 25.51 7.34 -70.20
N ASP A 48 25.31 8.25 -71.16
CA ASP A 48 25.26 8.11 -72.64
C ASP A 48 24.65 9.44 -73.15
N ASP A 49 25.26 10.34 -73.92
CA ASP A 49 26.33 10.28 -74.91
C ASP A 49 27.10 11.63 -74.92
N TRP A 50 28.36 11.57 -75.35
CA TRP A 50 29.38 12.61 -75.20
C TRP A 50 29.44 13.55 -76.41
N SER A 51 29.45 14.87 -76.16
CA SER A 51 30.41 15.80 -76.78
C SER A 51 30.28 17.17 -76.13
N GLY A 52 31.32 17.60 -75.39
CA GLY A 52 31.43 18.95 -74.82
C GLY A 52 31.70 18.94 -73.32
N ASP A 53 32.82 19.54 -72.96
CA ASP A 53 33.53 19.46 -71.69
C ASP A 53 32.77 19.87 -70.40
N LEU A 54 33.32 19.30 -69.31
CA LEU A 54 33.11 19.54 -67.89
C LEU A 54 33.11 21.03 -67.50
N ASP A 55 32.12 21.46 -66.70
CA ASP A 55 32.28 22.13 -65.40
C ASP A 55 31.16 23.14 -65.12
N THR A 56 30.23 22.80 -64.21
CA THR A 56 29.97 23.53 -62.94
C THR A 56 28.72 22.96 -62.24
N MET A 57 28.90 22.63 -60.96
CA MET A 57 27.87 22.13 -60.03
C MET A 57 26.88 23.24 -59.63
N GLU A 58 25.59 22.94 -59.67
CA GLU A 58 24.55 23.69 -58.95
C GLU A 58 23.81 22.69 -58.03
N PHE A 59 24.03 22.80 -56.71
CA PHE A 59 23.38 21.94 -55.72
C PHE A 59 21.91 22.36 -55.56
N ASP A 60 21.01 21.48 -56.03
CA ASP A 60 19.56 21.68 -56.05
C ASP A 60 18.98 21.99 -54.66
N GLU A 61 18.21 23.08 -54.61
CA GLU A 61 17.56 23.66 -53.42
C GLU A 61 16.61 22.65 -52.75
N SER A 62 16.09 21.68 -53.53
CA SER A 62 15.24 20.58 -53.09
C SER A 62 15.89 19.64 -52.07
N ALA A 63 17.21 19.43 -52.16
CA ALA A 63 17.95 18.54 -51.25
C ALA A 63 18.14 19.17 -49.86
N LYS A 64 18.31 20.50 -49.79
CA LYS A 64 18.39 21.24 -48.51
C LYS A 64 17.06 21.19 -47.75
N ASP A 65 15.95 21.31 -48.46
CA ASP A 65 14.62 21.23 -47.86
C ASP A 65 14.30 19.83 -47.33
N CYS A 66 14.68 18.76 -48.03
CA CYS A 66 14.54 17.40 -47.48
C CYS A 66 15.43 17.19 -46.25
N TYR A 67 16.67 17.70 -46.26
CA TYR A 67 17.57 17.60 -45.10
C TYR A 67 17.02 18.36 -43.87
N GLN A 68 16.48 19.56 -44.05
CA GLN A 68 15.85 20.33 -42.96
C GLN A 68 14.57 19.66 -42.45
N SER A 69 13.76 19.07 -43.33
CA SER A 69 12.55 18.32 -42.95
C SER A 69 12.90 17.07 -42.13
N LEU A 70 13.92 16.33 -42.55
CA LEU A 70 14.42 15.15 -41.83
C LEU A 70 15.01 15.54 -40.46
N GLN A 71 15.75 16.65 -40.38
CA GLN A 71 16.24 17.21 -39.11
C GLN A 71 15.10 17.60 -38.17
N ARG A 72 14.03 18.25 -38.67
CA ARG A 72 12.86 18.61 -37.85
C ARG A 72 12.10 17.37 -37.36
N SER A 73 11.97 16.33 -38.18
CA SER A 73 11.35 15.06 -37.80
C SER A 73 12.17 14.31 -36.73
N LEU A 74 13.50 14.25 -36.88
CA LEU A 74 14.40 13.65 -35.90
C LEU A 74 14.40 14.41 -34.57
N LEU A 75 14.39 15.75 -34.61
CA LEU A 75 14.25 16.60 -33.43
C LEU A 75 12.89 16.42 -32.74
N ALA A 76 11.81 16.21 -33.50
CA ALA A 76 10.48 15.96 -32.95
C ALA A 76 10.39 14.59 -32.26
N GLU A 77 10.96 13.53 -32.85
CA GLU A 77 11.02 12.21 -32.21
C GLU A 77 11.92 12.19 -30.97
N MET A 78 13.08 12.87 -31.01
CA MET A 78 13.95 13.03 -29.84
C MET A 78 13.26 13.80 -28.72
N LYS A 79 12.49 14.85 -29.03
CA LYS A 79 11.67 15.57 -28.05
C LYS A 79 10.55 14.69 -27.47
N PHE A 80 9.93 13.83 -28.28
CA PHE A 80 8.88 12.91 -27.84
C PHE A 80 9.45 11.81 -26.92
N ILE A 81 10.62 11.26 -27.25
CA ILE A 81 11.34 10.31 -26.40
C ILE A 81 11.80 10.99 -25.09
N PHE A 82 12.28 12.23 -25.15
CA PHE A 82 12.64 13.00 -23.95
C PHE A 82 11.41 13.33 -23.09
N LEU A 83 10.25 13.63 -23.70
CA LEU A 83 8.98 13.80 -23.01
C LEU A 83 8.49 12.50 -22.36
N ILE A 84 8.61 11.36 -23.04
CA ILE A 84 8.30 10.04 -22.44
C ILE A 84 9.29 9.72 -21.32
N ALA A 85 10.58 10.02 -21.49
CA ALA A 85 11.59 9.84 -20.44
C ALA A 85 11.32 10.76 -19.23
N LEU A 86 10.91 12.01 -19.46
CA LEU A 86 10.42 12.92 -18.41
C LEU A 86 9.16 12.39 -17.76
N VAL A 87 8.23 11.81 -18.52
CA VAL A 87 7.03 11.17 -17.97
C VAL A 87 7.42 9.94 -17.15
N PHE A 88 8.40 9.12 -17.53
CA PHE A 88 8.90 7.99 -16.74
C PHE A 88 9.72 8.41 -15.51
N VAL A 89 10.38 9.57 -15.54
CA VAL A 89 11.05 10.18 -14.37
C VAL A 89 10.02 10.87 -13.44
N MET A 90 8.92 11.37 -14.01
CA MET A 90 7.75 11.96 -13.31
C MET A 90 6.67 10.92 -12.96
N VAL A 91 6.79 9.66 -13.39
CA VAL A 91 6.27 8.47 -12.68
C VAL A 91 7.21 8.23 -11.49
N SER A 92 7.40 9.31 -10.73
CA SER A 92 7.21 9.40 -9.31
C SER A 92 7.28 8.04 -8.65
N ARG A 93 8.37 7.85 -7.91
CA ARG A 93 8.35 7.03 -6.71
C ARG A 93 7.08 7.41 -5.94
N ALA A 94 6.02 6.62 -6.08
CA ALA A 94 4.95 6.56 -5.11
C ALA A 94 5.56 5.91 -3.86
N ALA A 95 6.45 6.66 -3.23
CA ALA A 95 6.97 6.34 -1.93
C ALA A 95 5.79 6.54 -0.98
N ALA A 96 5.30 5.46 -0.38
CA ALA A 96 4.49 5.52 0.83
C ALA A 96 3.08 6.15 0.73
N TYR A 97 2.45 6.26 -0.45
CA TYR A 97 1.05 6.74 -0.49
C TYR A 97 0.08 5.57 -0.24
N ASP A 98 -0.64 5.62 0.88
CA ASP A 98 -1.76 4.72 1.17
C ASP A 98 -3.08 5.41 0.81
N PRO A 99 -3.81 4.97 -0.23
CA PRO A 99 -5.05 5.62 -0.65
C PRO A 99 -6.16 5.63 0.40
N LEU A 100 -6.14 4.69 1.36
CA LEU A 100 -7.14 4.59 2.42
C LEU A 100 -6.75 5.36 3.69
N ASP A 101 -5.51 5.84 3.78
CA ASP A 101 -5.02 6.68 4.87
C ASP A 101 -4.02 7.73 4.35
N PRO A 102 -4.47 8.70 3.51
CA PRO A 102 -3.59 9.63 2.82
C PRO A 102 -2.83 10.57 3.76
N ASN A 103 -3.35 10.79 4.97
CA ASN A 103 -2.74 11.64 5.99
C ASN A 103 -2.00 10.82 7.07
N GLY A 104 -1.98 9.49 6.94
CA GLY A 104 -1.38 8.57 7.90
C GLY A 104 0.13 8.77 8.00
N ASN A 105 0.59 9.22 9.17
CA ASN A 105 2.00 9.40 9.44
C ASN A 105 2.32 9.21 10.92
N ILE A 106 3.60 9.07 11.23
CA ILE A 106 4.12 9.17 12.59
C ILE A 106 4.90 10.46 12.69
N THR A 107 4.50 11.32 13.62
CA THR A 107 5.22 12.56 13.89
C THR A 107 6.02 12.42 15.18
N ILE A 108 7.32 12.68 15.08
CA ILE A 108 8.23 12.80 16.20
C ILE A 108 8.41 14.29 16.47
N LYS A 109 7.87 14.76 17.58
CA LYS A 109 7.98 16.13 18.05
C LYS A 109 9.05 16.20 19.13
N TRP A 110 9.91 17.19 19.02
CA TRP A 110 11.00 17.44 19.96
C TRP A 110 10.83 18.82 20.58
N ASP A 111 10.51 18.85 21.86
CA ASP A 111 10.24 20.06 22.63
C ASP A 111 11.39 20.34 23.60
N VAL A 112 12.16 21.39 23.37
CA VAL A 112 13.22 21.84 24.28
C VAL A 112 12.59 22.57 25.47
N MET A 113 12.71 21.98 26.66
CA MET A 113 12.03 22.46 27.87
C MET A 113 12.88 23.44 28.67
N SER A 114 14.20 23.21 28.72
CA SER A 114 15.15 24.06 29.46
C SER A 114 16.56 23.93 28.90
N TRP A 115 17.36 24.98 29.08
CA TRP A 115 18.80 24.95 28.81
C TRP A 115 19.58 24.36 30.00
N THR A 116 20.67 23.66 29.71
CA THR A 116 21.66 23.22 30.71
C THR A 116 22.98 23.95 30.45
N PRO A 117 23.98 23.87 31.36
CA PRO A 117 25.27 24.54 31.16
C PRO A 117 25.98 24.17 29.86
N ASP A 118 25.77 22.96 29.34
CA ASP A 118 26.43 22.41 28.15
C ASP A 118 25.47 21.89 27.08
N GLY A 119 24.17 22.16 27.20
CA GLY A 119 23.17 21.70 26.24
C GLY A 119 21.73 22.02 26.66
N TYR A 120 20.84 21.02 26.65
CA TYR A 120 19.42 21.21 26.95
C TYR A 120 18.72 19.93 27.41
N VAL A 121 17.56 20.11 28.08
CA VAL A 121 16.60 19.04 28.36
C VAL A 121 15.45 19.16 27.39
N ALA A 122 15.05 18.04 26.78
CA ALA A 122 13.95 17.99 25.83
C ALA A 122 13.02 16.81 26.08
N THR A 123 11.75 17.03 25.76
CA THR A 123 10.74 15.98 25.68
C THR A 123 10.55 15.59 24.22
N VAL A 124 10.69 14.29 23.95
CA VAL A 124 10.47 13.70 22.64
C VAL A 124 9.13 12.96 22.68
N THR A 125 8.19 13.38 21.85
CA THR A 125 6.86 12.79 21.74
C THR A 125 6.68 12.19 20.35
N MET A 126 6.34 10.92 20.30
CA MET A 126 5.97 10.21 19.09
C MET A 126 4.45 10.06 19.05
N SER A 127 3.82 10.52 17.98
CA SER A 127 2.37 10.41 17.77
C SER A 127 2.12 9.64 16.49
N ASN A 128 1.42 8.52 16.61
CA ASN A 128 0.93 7.76 15.47
C ASN A 128 -0.43 8.32 15.04
N PHE A 129 -0.48 8.92 13.85
CA PHE A 129 -1.69 9.47 13.23
C PHE A 129 -2.28 8.54 12.17
N GLN A 130 -1.77 7.31 12.05
CA GLN A 130 -2.32 6.32 11.12
C GLN A 130 -3.65 5.79 11.63
N MET A 131 -4.62 5.61 10.73
CA MET A 131 -5.99 5.27 11.12
C MET A 131 -6.15 3.81 11.55
N TYR A 132 -5.39 2.89 10.94
CA TYR A 132 -5.53 1.46 11.18
C TYR A 132 -4.20 0.69 11.28
N ARG A 133 -3.05 1.39 11.21
CA ARG A 133 -1.74 0.75 11.37
C ARG A 133 -1.21 0.95 12.79
N HIS A 134 -0.83 -0.15 13.42
CA HIS A 134 -0.26 -0.21 14.76
C HIS A 134 1.25 -0.40 14.69
N ILE A 135 1.96 0.07 15.72
CA ILE A 135 3.28 -0.45 16.04
C ILE A 135 3.08 -1.52 17.12
N ILE A 136 3.18 -2.78 16.71
CA ILE A 136 3.05 -3.93 17.61
C ILE A 136 4.40 -4.30 18.24
N SER A 137 4.36 -5.15 19.27
CA SER A 137 5.57 -5.71 19.91
C SER A 137 6.51 -6.34 18.87
N PRO A 138 7.84 -6.13 18.95
CA PRO A 138 8.65 -5.53 20.03
C PRO A 138 8.63 -4.00 20.13
N GLY A 139 7.77 -3.31 19.39
CA GLY A 139 7.61 -1.87 19.48
C GLY A 139 8.47 -1.07 18.51
N TRP A 140 8.48 0.25 18.68
CA TRP A 140 9.28 1.16 17.87
C TRP A 140 10.75 1.15 18.28
N THR A 141 11.62 1.38 17.31
CA THR A 141 13.04 1.70 17.53
C THR A 141 13.36 2.98 16.78
N LEU A 142 13.85 3.98 17.49
CA LEU A 142 14.14 5.30 16.95
C LEU A 142 15.64 5.55 16.97
N SER A 143 16.21 5.98 15.85
CA SER A 143 17.60 6.44 15.77
C SER A 143 17.69 7.76 15.01
N TRP A 144 18.74 8.52 15.30
CA TRP A 144 19.05 9.78 14.64
C TRP A 144 20.56 10.01 14.66
N SER A 145 21.04 10.92 13.82
CA SER A 145 22.42 11.40 13.82
C SER A 145 22.52 12.77 14.46
N TRP A 146 23.40 12.93 15.46
CA TRP A 146 23.70 14.25 15.99
C TRP A 146 24.32 15.17 14.92
N ALA A 147 24.23 16.49 15.08
CA ALA A 147 24.79 17.43 14.10
C ALA A 147 26.29 17.69 14.32
N LYS A 148 26.76 17.71 15.57
CA LYS A 148 28.13 18.04 15.99
C LYS A 148 28.80 16.94 16.83
N LYS A 149 28.92 17.09 18.16
CA LYS A 149 29.53 16.12 19.07
C LYS A 149 28.67 15.96 20.33
N GLU A 150 27.36 16.13 20.16
CA GLU A 150 26.37 16.01 21.21
C GLU A 150 26.38 14.59 21.80
N VAL A 151 26.06 14.51 23.08
CA VAL A 151 25.95 13.26 23.86
C VAL A 151 24.64 13.24 24.63
N LEU A 152 24.20 12.07 25.08
CA LEU A 152 23.06 11.94 25.97
C LEU A 152 23.55 11.78 27.40
N TRP A 153 23.28 12.78 28.25
CA TRP A 153 23.59 12.70 29.68
C TRP A 153 22.69 11.72 30.41
N SER A 154 21.39 11.78 30.15
CA SER A 154 20.40 10.92 30.78
C SER A 154 19.13 10.80 29.92
N MET A 155 18.34 9.77 30.21
CA MET A 155 17.03 9.53 29.59
C MET A 155 16.03 9.03 30.63
N VAL A 156 14.76 9.38 30.44
CA VAL A 156 13.63 8.93 31.29
C VAL A 156 12.47 8.51 30.38
N GLY A 157 11.85 7.37 30.65
CA GLY A 157 10.78 6.79 29.82
C GLY A 157 11.26 5.98 28.62
N ALA A 158 12.53 6.08 28.23
CA ALA A 158 13.14 5.30 27.15
C ALA A 158 14.64 5.10 27.44
N GLN A 159 15.28 4.17 26.72
CA GLN A 159 16.70 3.88 26.91
C GLN A 159 17.41 3.63 25.57
N THR A 160 18.69 4.03 25.48
CA THR A 160 19.55 3.61 24.37
C THR A 160 19.95 2.14 24.46
N THR A 161 20.00 1.47 23.31
CA THR A 161 20.42 0.05 23.24
C THR A 161 21.91 -0.14 23.54
N GLU A 162 22.73 0.89 23.30
CA GLU A 162 24.18 0.88 23.50
C GLU A 162 24.67 2.22 24.06
N GLN A 163 25.71 2.18 24.89
CA GLN A 163 26.36 3.40 25.40
C GLN A 163 27.37 3.99 24.41
N GLY A 164 28.13 3.15 23.69
CA GLY A 164 29.23 3.57 22.82
C GLY A 164 30.51 3.95 23.58
N ASP A 165 31.49 4.51 22.87
CA ASP A 165 32.76 4.93 23.45
C ASP A 165 32.63 6.31 24.14
N CYS A 166 32.57 6.28 25.46
CA CYS A 166 32.54 7.46 26.32
C CYS A 166 33.90 7.76 27.01
N SER A 167 35.00 7.15 26.56
CA SER A 167 36.33 7.25 27.21
C SER A 167 36.85 8.69 27.41
N LYS A 168 36.36 9.65 26.61
CA LYS A 168 36.68 11.08 26.75
C LYS A 168 36.20 11.68 28.09
N PHE A 169 35.20 11.10 28.73
CA PHE A 169 34.60 11.61 29.97
C PHE A 169 35.18 10.88 31.19
N LYS A 170 35.95 11.60 32.02
CA LYS A 170 36.68 11.03 33.18
C LYS A 170 35.89 11.04 34.49
N GLY A 171 34.83 11.85 34.58
CA GLY A 171 34.00 12.00 35.78
C GLY A 171 32.61 11.43 35.54
N ASN A 172 31.63 12.31 35.33
CA ASN A 172 30.30 11.88 34.93
C ASN A 172 30.35 11.29 33.51
N ILE A 173 30.00 10.02 33.39
CA ILE A 173 29.94 9.31 32.11
C ILE A 173 28.52 9.49 31.53
N PRO A 174 28.38 9.98 30.29
CA PRO A 174 27.08 10.10 29.65
C PRO A 174 26.38 8.74 29.47
N HIS A 175 25.06 8.76 29.47
CA HIS A 175 24.21 7.61 29.13
C HIS A 175 24.51 7.05 27.74
N CYS A 176 24.81 7.91 26.76
CA CYS A 176 25.25 7.47 25.43
C CYS A 176 26.15 8.51 24.75
N CYS A 177 27.27 8.05 24.19
CA CYS A 177 28.23 8.87 23.44
C CYS A 177 28.26 8.54 21.93
N LYS A 178 27.41 7.62 21.46
CA LYS A 178 27.33 7.31 20.03
C LYS A 178 26.86 8.53 19.25
N LYS A 179 27.51 8.76 18.10
CA LYS A 179 27.10 9.80 17.14
C LYS A 179 25.68 9.57 16.61
N THR A 180 25.30 8.31 16.50
CA THR A 180 23.99 7.84 16.04
C THR A 180 23.39 6.91 17.11
N PRO A 181 22.75 7.45 18.16
CA PRO A 181 22.12 6.63 19.19
C PRO A 181 20.92 5.88 18.62
N THR A 182 20.63 4.70 19.19
CA THR A 182 19.43 3.92 18.93
C THR A 182 18.67 3.80 20.23
N VAL A 183 17.39 4.19 20.22
CA VAL A 183 16.52 4.31 21.39
C VAL A 183 15.33 3.38 21.24
N VAL A 184 14.99 2.73 22.35
CA VAL A 184 13.79 1.92 22.52
C VAL A 184 13.04 2.38 23.76
N ASP A 185 11.73 2.19 23.76
CA ASP A 185 10.88 2.42 24.92
C ASP A 185 11.21 1.42 26.04
N LEU A 186 10.91 1.80 27.28
CA LEU A 186 11.03 0.89 28.41
C LEU A 186 9.88 -0.13 28.41
N LEU A 187 10.09 -1.28 29.07
CA LEU A 187 9.05 -2.27 29.26
C LEU A 187 8.07 -1.84 30.36
N PRO A 188 6.83 -2.36 30.38
CA PRO A 188 5.89 -2.14 31.47
C PRO A 188 6.47 -2.63 32.82
N GLY A 189 6.13 -1.92 33.91
CA GLY A 189 6.54 -2.30 35.27
C GLY A 189 7.86 -1.68 35.76
N VAL A 190 8.47 -0.77 35.00
CA VAL A 190 9.65 -0.02 35.46
C VAL A 190 9.35 0.87 36.67
N PRO A 191 10.34 1.14 37.54
CA PRO A 191 10.17 2.03 38.70
C PRO A 191 9.68 3.44 38.33
N TYR A 192 8.89 4.07 39.21
CA TYR A 192 8.23 5.36 38.94
C TYR A 192 9.21 6.49 38.60
N ASN A 193 10.42 6.49 39.16
CA ASN A 193 11.46 7.47 38.85
C ASN A 193 12.04 7.36 37.43
N GLN A 194 11.80 6.24 36.73
CA GLN A 194 12.19 6.02 35.34
C GLN A 194 11.02 6.18 34.37
N GLN A 195 9.80 6.36 34.90
CA GLN A 195 8.61 6.55 34.08
C GLN A 195 8.49 8.00 33.61
N PHE A 196 7.90 8.16 32.43
CA PHE A 196 7.52 9.41 31.83
C PHE A 196 6.08 9.32 31.31
N SER A 197 5.44 10.46 31.02
CA SER A 197 4.06 10.46 30.51
C SER A 197 3.94 9.66 29.21
N ASN A 198 2.95 8.78 29.11
CA ASN A 198 2.71 7.92 27.94
C ASN A 198 3.87 6.99 27.55
N CYS A 199 4.82 6.73 28.45
CA CYS A 199 5.92 5.80 28.21
C CYS A 199 5.58 4.36 28.60
N CYS A 200 6.59 3.54 28.38
CA CYS A 200 6.87 2.28 29.04
C CYS A 200 5.90 1.17 28.66
N LYS A 201 5.46 1.22 27.40
CA LYS A 201 4.56 0.25 26.77
C LYS A 201 5.36 -0.77 25.93
N GLY A 202 6.68 -0.85 26.12
CA GLY A 202 7.56 -1.66 25.29
C GLY A 202 7.54 -1.22 23.82
N GLY A 203 7.27 0.07 23.57
CA GLY A 203 7.29 0.68 22.25
C GLY A 203 6.05 0.39 21.41
N VAL A 204 5.01 -0.22 22.00
CA VAL A 204 3.74 -0.44 21.32
C VAL A 204 2.97 0.88 21.20
N MET A 205 2.45 1.15 20.00
CA MET A 205 1.60 2.31 19.74
C MET A 205 0.39 1.90 18.92
N ALA A 206 -0.80 2.20 19.43
CA ALA A 206 -2.05 1.94 18.72
C ALA A 206 -2.20 2.82 17.48
N ALA A 207 -3.03 2.41 16.54
CA ALA A 207 -3.52 3.29 15.48
C ALA A 207 -4.44 4.38 16.07
N TRP A 208 -4.33 5.61 15.55
CA TRP A 208 -5.17 6.73 15.95
C TRP A 208 -6.65 6.45 15.76
N GLY A 209 -7.01 5.74 14.69
CA GLY A 209 -8.40 5.45 14.39
C GLY A 209 -9.05 4.51 15.41
N GLN A 210 -8.28 3.65 16.09
CA GLN A 210 -8.77 2.75 17.13
C GLN A 210 -8.68 3.38 18.53
N ASP A 211 -7.50 3.84 18.95
CA ASP A 211 -7.29 4.42 20.29
C ASP A 211 -6.31 5.61 20.22
N PRO A 212 -6.83 6.85 20.13
CA PRO A 212 -6.01 8.07 20.13
C PRO A 212 -5.16 8.27 21.39
N THR A 213 -5.54 7.67 22.52
CA THR A 213 -4.80 7.82 23.78
C THR A 213 -3.59 6.89 23.83
N ALA A 214 -3.74 5.68 23.29
CA ALA A 214 -2.67 4.70 23.18
C ALA A 214 -1.74 4.93 21.98
N SER A 215 -2.09 5.81 21.04
CA SER A 215 -1.30 6.14 19.84
C SER A 215 -0.14 7.13 20.09
N VAL A 216 0.13 7.48 21.36
CA VAL A 216 1.21 8.39 21.74
C VAL A 216 2.22 7.67 22.65
N SER A 217 3.50 7.91 22.39
CA SER A 217 4.63 7.50 23.22
C SER A 217 5.51 8.72 23.48
N ALA A 218 6.05 8.88 24.70
CA ALA A 218 6.95 9.99 24.98
C ALA A 218 8.02 9.63 26.00
N PHE A 219 9.16 10.31 25.87
CA PHE A 219 10.31 10.18 26.76
C PHE A 219 11.04 11.52 26.88
N GLN A 220 11.86 11.65 27.91
CA GLN A 220 12.70 12.82 28.13
C GLN A 220 14.17 12.48 27.89
N VAL A 221 14.90 13.43 27.31
CA VAL A 221 16.34 13.34 27.10
C VAL A 221 17.05 14.58 27.65
N SER A 222 18.19 14.38 28.27
CA SER A 222 19.15 15.43 28.59
C SER A 222 20.32 15.34 27.61
N VAL A 223 20.49 16.36 26.78
CA VAL A 223 21.50 16.41 25.71
C VAL A 223 22.64 17.32 26.15
N GLY A 224 23.87 16.80 26.11
CA GLY A 224 25.10 17.51 26.43
C GLY A 224 25.93 17.84 25.19
N LEU A 225 26.94 18.69 25.37
CA LEU A 225 27.80 19.23 24.30
C LEU A 225 27.01 19.80 23.11
N ALA A 226 25.83 20.34 23.40
CA ALA A 226 24.91 20.93 22.44
C ALA A 226 24.93 22.46 22.54
N GLY A 227 24.16 23.13 21.70
CA GLY A 227 23.92 24.57 21.88
C GLY A 227 23.04 24.83 23.10
N THR A 228 23.29 25.94 23.79
CA THR A 228 22.54 26.39 24.99
C THR A 228 21.57 27.53 24.68
N SER A 229 21.29 27.76 23.40
CA SER A 229 20.34 28.78 22.94
C SER A 229 19.72 28.42 21.60
N ASN A 230 18.60 29.05 21.27
CA ASN A 230 17.82 28.84 20.05
C ASN A 230 18.67 29.04 18.77
N LYS A 231 19.73 29.87 18.83
CA LYS A 231 20.64 30.14 17.71
C LYS A 231 21.77 29.12 17.59
N THR A 232 22.20 28.53 18.71
CA THR A 232 23.39 27.67 18.76
C THR A 232 23.05 26.19 18.60
N VAL A 233 21.84 25.78 19.01
CA VAL A 233 21.33 24.41 18.82
C VAL A 233 21.29 24.06 17.34
N LYS A 234 21.76 22.86 17.02
CA LYS A 234 21.64 22.27 15.70
C LYS A 234 20.72 21.06 15.77
N LEU A 235 19.77 21.00 14.84
CA LEU A 235 18.80 19.93 14.79
C LEU A 235 19.50 18.62 14.40
N PRO A 236 19.11 17.48 15.01
CA PRO A 236 19.59 16.18 14.57
C PRO A 236 19.19 15.90 13.12
N LYS A 237 19.93 15.01 12.47
CA LYS A 237 19.79 14.64 11.07
C LYS A 237 19.52 13.14 10.94
N ASN A 238 19.07 12.70 9.77
CA ASN A 238 18.97 11.28 9.42
C ASN A 238 18.21 10.45 10.47
N PHE A 239 16.96 10.83 10.74
CA PHE A 239 16.07 10.05 11.60
C PHE A 239 15.70 8.74 10.90
N THR A 240 15.78 7.64 11.64
CA THR A 240 15.32 6.32 11.21
C THR A 240 14.35 5.78 12.24
N LEU A 241 13.19 5.34 11.78
CA LEU A 241 12.15 4.74 12.59
C LEU A 241 11.92 3.32 12.10
N LEU A 242 11.98 2.36 13.02
CA LEU A 242 11.54 0.99 12.79
C LEU A 242 10.32 0.73 13.66
N GLY A 243 9.40 -0.08 13.15
CA GLY A 243 8.21 -0.43 13.93
C GLY A 243 7.51 -1.67 13.42
N PRO A 244 7.75 -2.83 14.03
CA PRO A 244 9.03 -3.41 14.43
C PRO A 244 9.91 -3.88 13.25
N GLY A 245 9.41 -3.76 12.02
CA GLY A 245 10.16 -3.99 10.78
C GLY A 245 10.61 -2.70 10.09
N PRO A 246 11.24 -2.81 8.90
CA PRO A 246 11.43 -1.67 8.02
C PRO A 246 10.08 -1.17 7.48
N GLY A 247 10.07 0.03 6.89
CA GLY A 247 8.88 0.55 6.20
C GLY A 247 8.70 2.06 6.36
N TYR A 248 9.15 2.63 7.47
CA TYR A 248 9.10 4.08 7.66
C TYR A 248 10.27 4.80 7.01
N THR A 249 9.96 5.90 6.33
CA THR A 249 10.95 6.87 5.86
C THR A 249 10.67 8.20 6.52
N CYS A 250 11.65 8.76 7.22
CA CYS A 250 11.51 10.02 7.94
C CYS A 250 12.10 11.19 7.14
N GLY A 251 11.39 12.31 7.14
CA GLY A 251 11.88 13.56 6.57
C GLY A 251 12.93 14.25 7.44
N PRO A 252 13.48 15.39 6.98
CA PRO A 252 14.36 16.22 7.81
C PRO A 252 13.58 16.89 8.95
N ALA A 253 14.27 17.18 10.05
CA ALA A 253 13.70 17.94 11.15
C ALA A 253 13.40 19.39 10.75
N LYS A 254 12.18 19.85 11.02
CA LYS A 254 11.69 21.19 10.69
C LYS A 254 11.29 21.93 11.96
N ILE A 255 11.82 23.14 12.14
CA ILE A 255 11.42 24.03 13.24
C ILE A 255 9.95 24.42 13.05
N VAL A 256 9.18 24.32 14.11
CA VAL A 256 7.76 24.70 14.14
C VAL A 256 7.54 25.68 15.30
N PRO A 257 6.38 26.37 15.37
CA PRO A 257 6.04 27.18 16.53
C PRO A 257 6.17 26.35 17.82
N SER A 258 6.73 26.97 18.86
CA SER A 258 6.94 26.31 20.14
C SER A 258 5.65 25.76 20.72
N THR A 259 5.69 24.51 21.19
CA THR A 259 4.55 23.88 21.88
C THR A 259 4.20 24.66 23.15
N VAL A 260 2.90 24.88 23.35
CA VAL A 260 2.33 25.38 24.60
C VAL A 260 1.75 24.22 25.39
N PHE A 261 2.20 24.07 26.64
CA PHE A 261 1.68 23.09 27.58
C PHE A 261 0.76 23.78 28.57
N LEU A 262 -0.40 23.17 28.82
CA LEU A 262 -1.32 23.58 29.87
C LEU A 262 -1.14 22.65 31.05
N THR A 263 -1.13 23.21 32.26
CA THR A 263 -1.26 22.40 33.47
C THR A 263 -2.61 21.65 33.48
N PRO A 264 -2.73 20.51 34.20
CA PRO A 264 -3.98 19.75 34.24
C PRO A 264 -5.20 20.58 34.70
N ASP A 265 -4.98 21.55 35.59
CA ASP A 265 -6.00 22.51 36.05
C ASP A 265 -6.28 23.66 35.06
N ARG A 266 -5.56 23.69 33.93
CA ARG A 266 -5.59 24.70 32.85
C ARG A 266 -5.26 26.13 33.26
N ARG A 267 -4.76 26.36 34.48
CA ARG A 267 -4.50 27.71 35.00
C ARG A 267 -3.16 28.28 34.57
N ARG A 268 -2.16 27.43 34.36
CA ARG A 268 -0.80 27.83 33.95
C ARG A 268 -0.50 27.34 32.54
N LYS A 269 0.05 28.26 31.74
CA LYS A 269 0.63 27.94 30.43
C LYS A 269 2.15 27.98 30.55
N THR A 270 2.80 26.93 30.08
CA THR A 270 4.25 26.91 29.85
C THR A 270 4.51 26.67 28.37
N GLN A 271 5.70 27.03 27.90
CA GLN A 271 6.02 26.93 26.48
C GLN A 271 7.42 26.32 26.32
N ALA A 272 7.58 25.46 25.31
CA ALA A 272 8.89 24.99 24.91
C ALA A 272 9.75 26.16 24.39
N LEU A 273 11.03 26.17 24.74
CA LEU A 273 11.98 27.19 24.27
C LEU A 273 12.24 27.07 22.77
N MET A 274 12.12 25.85 22.24
CA MET A 274 12.24 25.54 20.81
C MET A 274 11.52 24.21 20.53
N THR A 275 10.80 24.13 19.40
CA THR A 275 10.15 22.90 18.95
C THR A 275 10.52 22.59 17.50
N TRP A 276 10.74 21.31 17.20
CA TRP A 276 10.82 20.82 15.82
C TRP A 276 10.12 19.49 15.65
N ASN A 277 9.63 19.25 14.44
CA ASN A 277 8.95 18.03 14.06
C ASN A 277 9.75 17.27 13.00
N VAL A 278 9.65 15.95 13.08
CA VAL A 278 10.07 15.00 12.05
C VAL A 278 8.85 14.17 11.70
N THR A 279 8.51 14.11 10.42
CA THR A 279 7.39 13.30 9.93
C THR A 279 7.94 12.05 9.26
N CYS A 280 7.42 10.89 9.65
CA CYS A 280 7.76 9.60 9.09
C CYS A 280 6.53 8.99 8.42
N THR A 281 6.67 8.57 7.16
CA THR A 281 5.60 7.96 6.36
C THR A 281 5.92 6.51 6.08
N TYR A 282 4.89 5.65 6.05
CA TYR A 282 5.06 4.21 5.88
C TYR A 282 4.90 3.77 4.42
N SER A 283 5.88 3.05 3.89
CA SER A 283 5.82 2.44 2.56
C SER A 283 5.72 0.93 2.66
N GLN A 284 4.62 0.36 2.17
CA GLN A 284 4.44 -1.10 2.09
C GLN A 284 5.55 -1.76 1.26
N PHE A 285 5.95 -1.12 0.15
CA PHE A 285 7.03 -1.62 -0.71
C PHE A 285 8.40 -1.67 -0.04
N LEU A 286 8.67 -0.77 0.93
CA LEU A 286 9.91 -0.78 1.71
C LEU A 286 9.83 -1.78 2.86
N ALA A 287 8.63 -2.04 3.38
CA ALA A 287 8.42 -2.93 4.51
C ALA A 287 8.59 -4.39 4.13
N SER A 288 7.99 -4.82 3.03
CA SER A 288 8.11 -6.19 2.53
C SER A 288 7.86 -6.26 1.03
N LYS A 289 8.58 -7.16 0.37
CA LYS A 289 8.33 -7.50 -1.05
C LYS A 289 7.06 -8.36 -1.22
N ASN A 290 6.74 -9.18 -0.22
CA ASN A 290 5.59 -10.08 -0.22
C ASN A 290 4.54 -9.59 0.77
N PRO A 291 3.24 -9.78 0.49
CA PRO A 291 2.18 -9.47 1.45
C PRO A 291 2.30 -10.37 2.69
N THR A 292 1.71 -9.92 3.80
CA THR A 292 1.70 -10.64 5.10
C THR A 292 0.38 -11.36 5.37
N CYS A 293 -0.62 -11.18 4.49
CA CYS A 293 -1.93 -11.80 4.59
C CYS A 293 -2.53 -12.14 3.23
N CYS A 294 -3.49 -13.06 3.23
CA CYS A 294 -4.28 -13.44 2.05
C CYS A 294 -5.77 -13.53 2.40
N VAL A 295 -6.60 -13.51 1.37
CA VAL A 295 -8.06 -13.60 1.50
C VAL A 295 -8.58 -14.88 0.85
N SER A 296 -9.58 -15.52 1.45
CA SER A 296 -10.34 -16.60 0.84
C SER A 296 -11.85 -16.33 0.90
N PHE A 297 -12.58 -16.86 -0.09
CA PHE A 297 -14.00 -16.57 -0.28
C PHE A 297 -14.86 -17.81 -0.29
N SER A 298 -16.07 -17.69 0.25
CA SER A 298 -17.11 -18.70 0.15
C SER A 298 -18.49 -18.05 0.19
N SER A 299 -19.52 -18.81 -0.18
CA SER A 299 -20.90 -18.31 -0.20
C SER A 299 -21.91 -19.43 0.01
N PHE A 300 -23.09 -19.13 0.52
CA PHE A 300 -24.17 -20.11 0.68
C PHE A 300 -24.68 -20.73 -0.64
N TYR A 301 -24.40 -20.10 -1.77
CA TYR A 301 -24.87 -20.53 -3.10
C TYR A 301 -23.79 -21.24 -3.93
N ASN A 302 -22.62 -21.51 -3.35
CA ASN A 302 -21.54 -22.23 -4.01
C ASN A 302 -20.83 -23.11 -2.99
N GLU A 303 -20.78 -24.42 -3.27
CA GLU A 303 -20.19 -25.41 -2.37
C GLU A 303 -18.65 -25.34 -2.34
N THR A 304 -18.04 -24.76 -3.37
CA THR A 304 -16.58 -24.63 -3.46
C THR A 304 -16.09 -23.36 -2.79
N ILE A 305 -15.07 -23.49 -1.94
CA ILE A 305 -14.36 -22.36 -1.34
C ILE A 305 -13.28 -21.91 -2.32
N THR A 306 -13.27 -20.62 -2.67
CA THR A 306 -12.15 -19.99 -3.37
C THR A 306 -11.02 -19.78 -2.37
N PRO A 307 -9.93 -20.56 -2.45
CA PRO A 307 -8.86 -20.49 -1.45
C PRO A 307 -8.01 -19.23 -1.64
N CYS A 308 -7.13 -18.98 -0.67
CA CYS A 308 -6.06 -18.01 -0.89
C CYS A 308 -5.18 -18.44 -2.08
N PRO A 309 -4.64 -17.50 -2.87
CA PRO A 309 -3.67 -17.83 -3.91
C PRO A 309 -2.48 -18.62 -3.34
N THR A 310 -2.06 -19.65 -4.07
CA THR A 310 -0.88 -20.44 -3.74
C THR A 310 0.35 -19.53 -3.71
N CYS A 311 1.18 -19.66 -2.67
CA CYS A 311 2.36 -18.85 -2.43
C CYS A 311 2.11 -17.33 -2.33
N ALA A 312 0.91 -16.90 -1.93
CA ALA A 312 0.57 -15.48 -1.78
C ALA A 312 1.61 -14.67 -0.98
N CYS A 313 2.11 -15.20 0.14
CA CYS A 313 3.11 -14.51 0.97
C CYS A 313 4.56 -14.96 0.71
N GLY A 314 4.79 -15.65 -0.42
CA GLY A 314 6.08 -16.18 -0.84
C GLY A 314 6.36 -17.58 -0.29
N CYS A 315 6.56 -18.53 -1.19
CA CYS A 315 7.01 -19.86 -0.82
C CYS A 315 8.55 -19.89 -0.72
N GLN A 316 9.06 -20.26 0.45
CA GLN A 316 10.47 -20.61 0.64
C GLN A 316 10.63 -22.14 0.68
N ASN A 317 11.87 -22.62 0.68
CA ASN A 317 12.21 -24.05 0.73
C ASN A 317 11.47 -24.80 1.87
N LYS A 318 11.27 -26.12 1.70
CA LYS A 318 10.46 -27.01 2.56
C LYS A 318 10.76 -26.98 4.08
N ASN A 319 11.87 -26.39 4.52
CA ASN A 319 12.28 -26.29 5.92
C ASN A 319 11.81 -25.01 6.63
N SER A 320 11.06 -24.14 5.94
CA SER A 320 10.66 -22.81 6.44
C SER A 320 9.35 -22.78 7.25
N CYS A 321 8.60 -23.89 7.31
CA CYS A 321 7.32 -23.97 8.01
C CYS A 321 7.18 -25.28 8.79
N VAL A 322 6.21 -25.29 9.71
CA VAL A 322 5.88 -26.45 10.55
C VAL A 322 4.57 -27.07 10.08
N LYS A 323 4.56 -28.38 9.85
CA LYS A 323 3.32 -29.09 9.47
C LYS A 323 2.31 -29.05 10.61
N SER A 324 1.04 -28.85 10.28
CA SER A 324 -0.05 -28.89 11.27
C SER A 324 -0.07 -30.25 11.99
N ASN A 325 -0.30 -30.23 13.30
CA ASN A 325 -0.46 -31.42 14.15
C ASN A 325 0.76 -32.37 14.14
N SER A 326 1.94 -31.88 13.79
CA SER A 326 3.18 -32.65 13.89
C SER A 326 3.75 -32.63 15.31
N LYS A 327 4.64 -33.56 15.65
CA LYS A 327 5.33 -33.57 16.97
C LYS A 327 6.07 -32.24 17.23
N GLU A 328 6.56 -31.60 16.18
CA GLU A 328 7.21 -30.30 16.23
C GLU A 328 6.24 -29.18 16.59
N SER A 329 5.00 -29.20 16.06
CA SER A 329 3.96 -28.19 16.38
C SER A 329 3.54 -28.18 17.85
N HIS A 330 3.71 -29.30 18.56
CA HIS A 330 3.40 -29.44 19.99
C HIS A 330 4.64 -29.39 20.90
N LYS A 331 5.82 -29.07 20.36
CA LYS A 331 7.05 -29.01 21.15
C LYS A 331 6.99 -27.83 22.13
N LYS A 332 7.24 -28.10 23.41
CA LYS A 332 7.35 -27.04 24.44
C LYS A 332 8.37 -25.99 24.00
N GLY A 333 7.96 -24.71 23.99
CA GLY A 333 8.80 -23.58 23.58
C GLY A 333 8.78 -23.22 22.09
N ILE A 334 7.90 -23.82 21.28
CA ILE A 334 7.74 -23.43 19.86
C ILE A 334 7.20 -22.00 19.70
N ASN A 335 6.31 -21.59 20.61
CA ASN A 335 5.70 -20.26 20.62
C ASN A 335 6.61 -19.17 21.17
N THR A 336 7.78 -19.53 21.72
CA THR A 336 8.72 -18.56 22.26
C THR A 336 9.28 -17.70 21.13
N PRO A 337 9.11 -16.35 21.18
CA PRO A 337 9.70 -15.46 20.19
C PRO A 337 11.23 -15.61 20.16
N LYS A 338 11.81 -15.62 18.96
CA LYS A 338 13.27 -15.58 18.79
C LYS A 338 13.76 -14.13 18.81
N LYS A 339 15.04 -13.93 19.13
CA LYS A 339 15.71 -12.62 19.15
C LYS A 339 15.53 -11.82 17.83
N ASP A 340 15.40 -12.52 16.71
CA ASP A 340 15.23 -11.92 15.38
C ASP A 340 13.76 -11.73 14.98
N ASN A 341 12.79 -12.04 15.86
CA ASN A 341 11.34 -12.01 15.62
C ASN A 341 10.88 -12.70 14.32
N THR A 342 11.66 -13.67 13.84
CA THR A 342 11.35 -14.40 12.61
C THR A 342 10.05 -15.20 12.78
N PRO A 343 9.06 -14.99 11.89
CA PRO A 343 7.79 -15.69 11.98
C PRO A 343 8.02 -17.20 11.79
N LEU A 344 7.28 -18.00 12.54
CA LEU A 344 7.28 -19.45 12.37
C LEU A 344 5.90 -19.86 11.87
N LEU A 345 5.81 -20.16 10.58
CA LEU A 345 4.52 -20.38 9.93
C LEU A 345 4.11 -21.85 9.96
N GLN A 346 2.80 -22.08 10.06
CA GLN A 346 2.19 -23.35 9.71
C GLN A 346 2.25 -23.56 8.20
N CYS A 347 2.66 -24.75 7.78
CA CYS A 347 2.71 -25.11 6.36
C CYS A 347 1.29 -25.12 5.77
N THR A 348 1.08 -24.22 4.81
CA THR A 348 -0.14 -24.08 4.01
C THR A 348 0.25 -23.85 2.55
N HIS A 349 -0.69 -23.96 1.61
CA HIS A 349 -0.38 -23.66 0.20
C HIS A 349 -0.11 -22.17 -0.05
N HIS A 350 -0.68 -21.26 0.76
CA HIS A 350 -0.55 -19.81 0.61
C HIS A 350 0.65 -19.22 1.37
N MET A 351 1.16 -19.94 2.40
CA MET A 351 2.32 -19.54 3.21
C MET A 351 2.20 -18.16 3.88
N CYS A 352 0.97 -17.74 4.21
CA CYS A 352 0.70 -16.46 4.84
C CYS A 352 0.56 -16.57 6.36
N PRO A 353 1.15 -15.64 7.15
CA PRO A 353 0.89 -15.51 8.58
C PRO A 353 -0.58 -15.36 8.92
N ILE A 354 -1.34 -14.60 8.11
CA ILE A 354 -2.75 -14.31 8.36
C ILE A 354 -3.59 -14.69 7.15
N ARG A 355 -4.76 -15.27 7.42
CA ARG A 355 -5.82 -15.46 6.44
C ARG A 355 -7.08 -14.79 6.90
N VAL A 356 -7.65 -13.95 6.04
CA VAL A 356 -9.00 -13.41 6.20
C VAL A 356 -9.94 -14.25 5.34
N HIS A 357 -10.96 -14.84 5.95
CA HIS A 357 -12.01 -15.57 5.25
C HIS A 357 -13.29 -14.74 5.25
N TRP A 358 -13.83 -14.47 4.06
CA TRP A 358 -15.10 -13.78 3.89
C TRP A 358 -16.14 -14.73 3.30
N HIS A 359 -17.18 -14.99 4.07
CA HIS A 359 -18.25 -15.91 3.73
C HIS A 359 -19.58 -15.17 3.59
N VAL A 360 -20.20 -15.22 2.40
CA VAL A 360 -21.57 -14.73 2.21
C VAL A 360 -22.53 -15.75 2.80
N LYS A 361 -23.08 -15.46 3.99
CA LYS A 361 -23.78 -16.43 4.82
C LYS A 361 -25.24 -16.61 4.44
N VAL A 362 -25.99 -15.50 4.35
CA VAL A 362 -27.44 -15.53 4.07
C VAL A 362 -27.85 -14.25 3.35
N ASN A 363 -28.83 -14.37 2.45
CA ASN A 363 -29.44 -13.26 1.73
C ASN A 363 -30.95 -13.16 2.05
N TYR A 364 -31.36 -12.15 2.83
CA TYR A 364 -32.77 -11.87 3.16
C TYR A 364 -33.42 -10.97 2.11
N ARG A 365 -34.68 -10.53 2.32
CA ARG A 365 -35.33 -9.58 1.42
C ARG A 365 -34.58 -8.25 1.36
N ASP A 366 -34.46 -7.57 2.49
CA ASP A 366 -33.90 -6.21 2.59
C ASP A 366 -32.46 -6.17 3.13
N TYR A 367 -31.96 -7.29 3.64
CA TYR A 367 -30.63 -7.39 4.26
C TYR A 367 -29.87 -8.58 3.72
N TRP A 368 -28.55 -8.57 3.90
CA TRP A 368 -27.70 -9.73 3.71
C TRP A 368 -26.64 -9.79 4.80
N ARG A 369 -26.12 -10.98 5.02
CA ARG A 369 -25.18 -11.26 6.10
C ARG A 369 -23.92 -11.88 5.55
N ALA A 370 -22.78 -11.31 5.93
CA ALA A 370 -21.48 -11.92 5.73
C ALA A 370 -20.88 -12.34 7.08
N LYS A 371 -20.11 -13.43 7.06
CA LYS A 371 -19.30 -13.89 8.18
C LYS A 371 -17.84 -13.65 7.82
N VAL A 372 -17.11 -13.04 8.74
CA VAL A 372 -15.69 -12.74 8.61
C VAL A 372 -14.94 -13.58 9.64
N ALA A 373 -13.86 -14.23 9.23
CA ALA A 373 -12.97 -14.96 10.13
C ALA A 373 -11.51 -14.59 9.84
N VAL A 374 -10.76 -14.23 10.87
CA VAL A 374 -9.32 -13.96 10.76
C VAL A 374 -8.58 -15.07 11.49
N THR A 375 -7.74 -15.81 10.76
CA THR A 375 -6.97 -16.94 11.30
C THR A 375 -5.48 -16.62 11.28
N ASN A 376 -4.81 -16.85 12.41
CA ASN A 376 -3.37 -16.75 12.57
C ASN A 376 -2.70 -18.11 12.34
N PHE A 377 -1.72 -18.12 11.45
CA PHE A 377 -0.88 -19.27 11.09
C PHE A 377 0.56 -19.10 11.56
N ASN A 378 0.87 -18.05 12.34
CA ASN A 378 2.17 -17.84 12.94
C ASN A 378 2.21 -18.37 14.39
N TYR A 379 3.10 -19.32 14.66
CA TYR A 379 3.28 -19.91 15.99
C TYR A 379 3.98 -18.97 16.99
N ARG A 380 4.69 -17.94 16.53
CA ARG A 380 5.54 -17.08 17.39
C ARG A 380 5.02 -15.66 17.58
N MET A 381 3.84 -15.37 17.06
CA MET A 381 3.35 -13.99 17.01
C MET A 381 1.86 -13.94 17.33
N ASN A 382 1.56 -13.05 18.27
CA ASN A 382 0.22 -12.70 18.67
C ASN A 382 -0.07 -11.28 18.18
N TYR A 383 -1.31 -11.03 17.80
CA TYR A 383 -1.73 -9.70 17.36
C TYR A 383 -2.69 -9.13 18.40
N THR A 384 -2.17 -8.23 19.22
CA THR A 384 -2.95 -7.39 20.15
C THR A 384 -3.48 -6.18 19.41
N GLU A 385 -4.70 -5.74 19.74
CA GLU A 385 -5.36 -4.58 19.13
C GLU A 385 -5.35 -4.68 17.59
N TRP A 386 -5.63 -5.88 17.08
CA TRP A 386 -5.62 -6.11 15.64
C TRP A 386 -6.74 -5.30 14.95
N THR A 387 -6.48 -4.88 13.73
CA THR A 387 -7.42 -4.18 12.85
C THR A 387 -7.58 -4.92 11.53
N LEU A 388 -8.81 -4.90 11.03
CA LEU A 388 -9.18 -5.40 9.72
C LEU A 388 -9.92 -4.29 8.98
N VAL A 389 -9.35 -3.80 7.89
CA VAL A 389 -10.01 -2.82 7.02
C VAL A 389 -10.53 -3.52 5.78
N VAL A 390 -11.78 -3.28 5.44
CA VAL A 390 -12.44 -3.86 4.27
C VAL A 390 -13.00 -2.73 3.44
N GLN A 391 -12.73 -2.76 2.13
CA GLN A 391 -13.38 -1.90 1.16
C GLN A 391 -14.44 -2.69 0.40
N HIS A 392 -15.69 -2.27 0.49
CA HIS A 392 -16.82 -2.87 -0.21
C HIS A 392 -17.94 -1.83 -0.37
N PRO A 393 -18.57 -1.70 -1.56
CA PRO A 393 -19.57 -0.67 -1.84
C PRO A 393 -20.68 -0.56 -0.79
N ASN A 394 -21.19 -1.69 -0.30
CA ASN A 394 -22.29 -1.76 0.66
C ASN A 394 -21.88 -1.53 2.14
N LEU A 395 -20.60 -1.26 2.45
CA LEU A 395 -20.18 -0.88 3.80
C LEU A 395 -20.62 0.53 4.19
N ASN A 396 -21.10 1.31 3.24
CA ASN A 396 -21.80 2.56 3.50
C ASN A 396 -23.15 2.38 4.21
N ASN A 397 -23.69 1.14 4.23
CA ASN A 397 -25.01 0.83 4.80
C ASN A 397 -24.94 -0.38 5.77
N VAL A 398 -24.00 -0.30 6.72
CA VAL A 398 -23.84 -1.29 7.80
C VAL A 398 -24.96 -1.12 8.83
N THR A 399 -25.76 -2.16 9.02
CA THR A 399 -26.81 -2.17 10.04
C THR A 399 -26.28 -2.60 11.40
N ARG A 400 -25.45 -3.66 11.42
CA ARG A 400 -24.90 -4.19 12.67
C ARG A 400 -23.65 -5.03 12.41
N VAL A 401 -22.66 -4.87 13.27
CA VAL A 401 -21.50 -5.77 13.37
C VAL A 401 -21.62 -6.54 14.69
N PHE A 402 -21.38 -7.85 14.64
CA PHE A 402 -21.47 -8.75 15.78
C PHE A 402 -20.07 -9.11 16.25
N SER A 403 -19.82 -9.08 17.56
CA SER A 403 -18.57 -9.53 18.20
C SER A 403 -17.29 -8.74 17.85
N PHE A 404 -17.32 -7.80 16.90
CA PHE A 404 -16.24 -6.84 16.62
C PHE A 404 -16.78 -5.42 16.79
N ASP A 405 -15.89 -4.50 17.15
CA ASP A 405 -16.15 -3.08 17.01
C ASP A 405 -15.99 -2.65 15.55
N TYR A 406 -16.72 -1.60 15.16
CA TYR A 406 -16.77 -1.11 13.80
C TYR A 406 -16.65 0.40 13.76
N LYS A 407 -15.83 0.89 12.84
CA LYS A 407 -15.68 2.32 12.55
C LYS A 407 -15.62 2.53 11.03
N PRO A 408 -16.53 3.32 10.44
CA PRO A 408 -16.40 3.68 9.04
C PRO A 408 -15.15 4.54 8.84
N LEU A 409 -14.42 4.28 7.76
CA LEU A 409 -13.30 5.10 7.32
C LEU A 409 -13.75 5.90 6.10
N VAL A 410 -13.66 7.22 6.21
CA VAL A 410 -14.05 8.15 5.15
C VAL A 410 -12.81 8.99 4.79
N PRO A 411 -11.82 8.39 4.09
CA PRO A 411 -10.59 9.08 3.73
C PRO A 411 -10.84 10.22 2.73
N TYR A 412 -11.93 10.10 1.95
CA TYR A 412 -12.43 11.14 1.04
C TYR A 412 -13.88 11.44 1.41
N GLU A 413 -14.25 12.71 1.54
CA GLU A 413 -15.58 13.15 2.00
C GLU A 413 -16.75 12.55 1.19
N SER A 414 -16.50 12.10 -0.04
CA SER A 414 -17.51 11.57 -0.96
C SER A 414 -17.65 10.04 -0.97
N ILE A 415 -16.73 9.28 -0.35
CA ILE A 415 -16.70 7.80 -0.45
C ILE A 415 -16.63 7.19 0.95
N ASN A 416 -17.71 6.49 1.33
CA ASN A 416 -17.87 5.78 2.61
C ASN A 416 -17.98 4.26 2.42
N ASP A 417 -17.26 3.72 1.44
CA ASP A 417 -17.27 2.28 1.10
C ASP A 417 -16.27 1.45 1.91
N THR A 418 -15.60 2.06 2.90
CA THR A 418 -14.52 1.44 3.66
C THR A 418 -14.88 1.38 5.14
N GLY A 419 -14.71 0.22 5.75
CA GLY A 419 -14.98 -0.03 7.15
C GLY A 419 -13.79 -0.66 7.86
N MET A 420 -13.47 -0.17 9.05
CA MET A 420 -12.50 -0.76 9.96
C MET A 420 -13.23 -1.59 11.02
N PHE A 421 -12.79 -2.82 11.19
CA PHE A 421 -13.22 -3.77 12.19
C PHE A 421 -12.05 -4.03 13.15
N TYR A 422 -12.32 -4.13 14.44
CA TYR A 422 -11.29 -4.44 15.43
C TYR A 422 -11.88 -5.19 16.62
N GLY A 423 -11.01 -5.86 17.37
CA GLY A 423 -11.42 -6.63 18.54
C GLY A 423 -11.92 -5.73 19.67
N MET A 424 -12.94 -6.22 20.38
CA MET A 424 -13.45 -5.60 21.60
C MET A 424 -12.46 -5.85 22.75
N LYS A 425 -12.14 -4.79 23.50
CA LYS A 425 -11.21 -4.86 24.64
C LYS A 425 -11.65 -5.94 25.64
N PHE A 426 -10.71 -6.75 26.12
CA PHE A 426 -10.94 -7.85 27.08
C PHE A 426 -11.82 -9.00 26.57
N TYR A 427 -12.08 -9.09 25.26
CA TYR A 427 -12.86 -10.18 24.68
C TYR A 427 -12.12 -10.87 23.54
N ASN A 428 -11.85 -10.14 22.46
CA ASN A 428 -11.17 -10.68 21.27
C ASN A 428 -10.22 -9.66 20.63
N ASP A 429 -9.76 -8.69 21.41
CA ASP A 429 -8.67 -7.76 21.09
C ASP A 429 -7.29 -8.45 21.00
N LEU A 430 -7.20 -9.71 21.40
CA LEU A 430 -6.01 -10.56 21.24
C LEU A 430 -6.28 -11.71 20.28
N LEU A 431 -5.61 -11.69 19.12
CA LEU A 431 -5.51 -12.83 18.22
C LEU A 431 -4.26 -13.64 18.59
N MET A 432 -4.49 -14.79 19.22
CA MET A 432 -3.44 -15.71 19.66
C MET A 432 -2.65 -16.30 18.48
N GLU A 433 -1.49 -16.88 18.79
CA GLU A 433 -0.68 -17.64 17.85
C GLU A 433 -1.46 -18.79 17.19
N ALA A 434 -0.86 -19.39 16.16
CA ALA A 434 -1.42 -20.55 15.47
C ALA A 434 -1.79 -21.69 16.43
N GLY A 435 -3.05 -22.14 16.34
CA GLY A 435 -3.61 -23.17 17.20
C GLY A 435 -5.14 -23.08 17.29
N PRO A 436 -5.76 -23.83 18.21
CA PRO A 436 -7.22 -23.85 18.38
C PRO A 436 -7.85 -22.48 18.66
N PHE A 437 -7.09 -21.58 19.30
CA PHE A 437 -7.52 -20.23 19.66
C PHE A 437 -6.99 -19.13 18.73
N GLY A 438 -6.23 -19.50 17.68
CA GLY A 438 -5.67 -18.56 16.71
C GLY A 438 -6.68 -18.08 15.67
N ASN A 439 -7.93 -17.86 16.05
CA ASN A 439 -9.01 -17.47 15.15
C ASN A 439 -10.02 -16.55 15.85
N VAL A 440 -10.35 -15.44 15.20
CA VAL A 440 -11.44 -14.54 15.61
C VAL A 440 -12.49 -14.46 14.50
N GLN A 441 -13.76 -14.43 14.89
CA GLN A 441 -14.89 -14.46 13.94
C GLN A 441 -15.93 -13.41 14.30
N SER A 442 -16.57 -12.88 13.26
CA SER A 442 -17.63 -11.90 13.36
C SER A 442 -18.65 -12.10 12.25
N GLU A 443 -19.83 -11.53 12.44
CA GLU A 443 -20.83 -11.42 11.41
C GLU A 443 -21.16 -9.94 11.19
N VAL A 444 -21.43 -9.58 9.94
CA VAL A 444 -21.85 -8.24 9.55
C VAL A 444 -23.18 -8.32 8.82
N LEU A 445 -24.14 -7.54 9.31
CA LEU A 445 -25.46 -7.38 8.71
C LEU A 445 -25.50 -6.06 7.94
N LEU A 446 -25.84 -6.17 6.67
CA LEU A 446 -25.76 -5.10 5.70
C LEU A 446 -27.14 -4.91 5.09
N GLN A 447 -27.63 -3.67 5.08
CA GLN A 447 -28.88 -3.34 4.39
C GLN A 447 -28.58 -3.24 2.90
N LYS A 448 -29.45 -3.83 2.08
CA LYS A 448 -29.31 -3.79 0.63
C LYS A 448 -29.68 -2.42 0.11
N ASP A 449 -28.85 -1.89 -0.77
CA ASP A 449 -29.26 -0.84 -1.68
C ASP A 449 -29.86 -1.48 -2.95
N LYS A 450 -31.13 -1.18 -3.23
CA LYS A 450 -31.86 -1.74 -4.38
C LYS A 450 -31.23 -1.38 -5.73
N ASN A 451 -30.46 -0.29 -5.79
CA ASN A 451 -29.84 0.20 -7.02
C ASN A 451 -28.51 -0.49 -7.32
N THR A 452 -27.80 -0.94 -6.28
CA THR A 452 -26.41 -1.44 -6.41
C THR A 452 -26.24 -2.89 -6.02
N PHE A 453 -27.11 -3.44 -5.15
CA PHE A 453 -26.98 -4.81 -4.66
C PHE A 453 -27.13 -5.84 -5.78
N SER A 454 -26.14 -6.72 -5.89
CA SER A 454 -26.14 -7.83 -6.83
C SER A 454 -25.35 -9.01 -6.26
N LEU A 455 -25.69 -10.22 -6.66
CA LEU A 455 -24.88 -11.41 -6.42
C LEU A 455 -24.12 -11.85 -7.69
N LYS A 456 -24.22 -11.07 -8.77
CA LYS A 456 -23.51 -11.33 -10.03
C LYS A 456 -22.06 -10.87 -9.92
N GLN A 457 -21.18 -11.54 -10.67
CA GLN A 457 -19.79 -11.13 -10.90
C GLN A 457 -19.00 -10.82 -9.61
N GLY A 458 -19.28 -11.57 -8.54
CA GLY A 458 -18.54 -11.44 -7.30
C GLY A 458 -18.77 -10.14 -6.52
N TRP A 459 -19.86 -9.41 -6.78
CA TRP A 459 -20.14 -8.12 -6.12
C TRP A 459 -20.18 -8.22 -4.59
N ALA A 460 -20.62 -9.34 -4.02
CA ALA A 460 -20.74 -9.54 -2.58
C ALA A 460 -19.41 -9.72 -1.83
N PHE A 461 -18.28 -9.69 -2.56
CA PHE A 461 -16.94 -9.87 -2.01
C PHE A 461 -16.18 -8.53 -1.96
N PRO A 462 -15.32 -8.35 -0.94
CA PRO A 462 -14.50 -7.14 -0.81
C PRO A 462 -13.66 -6.85 -2.04
N ARG A 463 -13.45 -5.56 -2.30
CA ARG A 463 -12.51 -5.06 -3.33
C ARG A 463 -11.09 -4.98 -2.81
N LYS A 464 -10.93 -4.63 -1.53
CA LYS A 464 -9.66 -4.60 -0.81
C LYS A 464 -9.84 -5.05 0.63
N VAL A 465 -8.78 -5.63 1.18
CA VAL A 465 -8.72 -6.06 2.57
C VAL A 465 -7.33 -5.73 3.10
N TYR A 466 -7.25 -5.10 4.27
CA TYR A 466 -6.01 -4.84 4.98
C TYR A 466 -6.07 -5.44 6.37
N PHE A 467 -4.99 -6.04 6.83
CA PHE A 467 -4.84 -6.52 8.19
C PHE A 467 -3.67 -5.80 8.88
N ASN A 468 -3.92 -5.13 10.00
CA ASN A 468 -2.95 -4.28 10.70
C ASN A 468 -2.25 -3.24 9.79
N GLY A 469 -2.96 -2.83 8.74
CA GLY A 469 -2.48 -1.89 7.71
C GLY A 469 -1.79 -2.53 6.51
N ASP A 470 -1.48 -3.82 6.50
CA ASP A 470 -0.90 -4.47 5.33
C ASP A 470 -1.98 -4.95 4.35
N GLU A 471 -1.82 -4.66 3.06
CA GLU A 471 -2.77 -5.09 2.03
C GLU A 471 -2.69 -6.61 1.84
N CYS A 472 -3.83 -7.30 1.98
CA CYS A 472 -3.90 -8.73 1.78
C CYS A 472 -4.05 -9.07 0.30
N MET A 473 -3.47 -10.20 -0.11
CA MET A 473 -3.66 -10.70 -1.47
C MET A 473 -5.04 -11.32 -1.63
N LEU A 474 -5.87 -10.75 -2.50
CA LEU A 474 -7.16 -11.34 -2.89
C LEU A 474 -6.97 -12.37 -4.01
N PRO A 475 -7.85 -13.40 -4.10
CA PRO A 475 -7.91 -14.26 -5.27
C PRO A 475 -8.34 -13.45 -6.50
N PRO A 476 -8.09 -13.94 -7.71
CA PRO A 476 -8.46 -13.21 -8.92
C PRO A 476 -10.00 -13.22 -9.10
N PRO A 477 -10.62 -12.11 -9.56
CA PRO A 477 -12.08 -11.95 -9.57
C PRO A 477 -12.87 -13.00 -10.36
N ASP A 478 -12.24 -13.62 -11.37
CA ASP A 478 -12.79 -14.71 -12.19
C ASP A 478 -13.03 -16.00 -11.39
N THR A 479 -12.34 -16.17 -10.25
CA THR A 479 -12.48 -17.33 -9.36
C THR A 479 -13.47 -17.11 -8.23
N TYR A 480 -14.14 -15.95 -8.17
CA TYR A 480 -15.06 -15.66 -7.08
C TYR A 480 -16.29 -16.56 -7.16
N PRO A 481 -16.88 -16.96 -6.02
CA PRO A 481 -18.12 -17.73 -6.02
C PRO A 481 -19.23 -16.96 -6.74
N TYR A 482 -19.67 -17.50 -7.87
CA TYR A 482 -20.79 -16.95 -8.65
C TYR A 482 -22.03 -17.82 -8.49
N LEU A 483 -23.20 -17.17 -8.55
CA LEU A 483 -24.47 -17.88 -8.67
C LEU A 483 -24.51 -18.58 -10.03
N PRO A 484 -24.73 -19.90 -10.09
CA PRO A 484 -24.91 -20.58 -11.37
C PRO A 484 -26.15 -19.99 -12.07
N ASN A 485 -26.00 -19.64 -13.36
CA ASN A 485 -27.10 -19.13 -14.18
C ASN A 485 -28.15 -20.21 -14.52
N SER A 486 -27.96 -21.44 -14.08
CA SER A 486 -28.80 -22.58 -14.42
C SER A 486 -29.77 -22.92 -13.29
N ALA A 487 -31.04 -22.60 -13.49
CA ALA A 487 -32.08 -23.49 -13.00
C ALA A 487 -31.86 -24.82 -13.72
N TYR A 488 -31.71 -25.92 -12.98
CA TYR A 488 -31.88 -27.25 -13.57
C TYR A 488 -33.31 -27.30 -14.11
N ALA A 489 -33.49 -27.04 -15.40
CA ALA A 489 -34.73 -27.36 -16.08
C ALA A 489 -34.82 -28.88 -16.05
N ASN A 490 -35.58 -29.41 -15.10
CA ASN A 490 -35.86 -30.85 -15.04
C ASN A 490 -36.37 -31.28 -16.42
N PRO A 491 -35.63 -32.13 -17.16
CA PRO A 491 -36.02 -32.54 -18.51
C PRO A 491 -37.27 -33.43 -18.48
N THR A 492 -37.74 -33.83 -17.30
CA THR A 492 -38.96 -34.60 -17.08
C THR A 492 -40.21 -33.87 -17.59
N SER A 493 -40.22 -32.53 -17.61
CA SER A 493 -41.37 -31.76 -18.15
C SER A 493 -41.49 -31.90 -19.67
N ILE A 494 -40.37 -31.83 -20.41
CA ILE A 494 -40.37 -31.87 -21.89
C ILE A 494 -40.71 -33.28 -22.40
N LEU A 495 -40.19 -34.33 -21.75
CA LEU A 495 -40.55 -35.72 -22.11
C LEU A 495 -42.02 -36.04 -21.83
N SER A 496 -42.59 -35.51 -20.73
CA SER A 496 -44.02 -35.71 -20.44
C SER A 496 -44.91 -35.04 -21.48
N MET A 497 -44.58 -33.82 -21.91
CA MET A 497 -45.36 -33.10 -22.94
C MET A 497 -45.25 -33.76 -24.31
N ALA A 498 -44.07 -34.27 -24.68
CA ALA A 498 -43.89 -35.00 -25.93
C ALA A 498 -44.64 -36.34 -25.94
N ALA A 499 -44.66 -37.07 -24.81
CA ALA A 499 -45.44 -38.29 -24.67
C ALA A 499 -46.95 -38.01 -24.75
N SER A 500 -47.45 -36.97 -24.09
CA SER A 500 -48.87 -36.57 -24.17
C SER A 500 -49.30 -36.19 -25.59
N LEU A 501 -48.45 -35.47 -26.34
CA LEU A 501 -48.71 -35.14 -27.74
C LEU A 501 -48.74 -36.38 -28.65
N LEU A 502 -47.85 -37.35 -28.42
CA LEU A 502 -47.87 -38.64 -29.11
C LEU A 502 -49.13 -39.45 -28.82
N PHE A 503 -49.59 -39.48 -27.57
CA PHE A 503 -50.86 -40.14 -27.22
C PHE A 503 -52.08 -39.47 -27.86
N ILE A 504 -52.10 -38.14 -27.95
CA ILE A 504 -53.19 -37.42 -28.63
C ILE A 504 -53.18 -37.72 -30.14
N LEU A 505 -52.02 -37.70 -30.78
CA LEU A 505 -51.88 -38.01 -32.22
C LEU A 505 -52.28 -39.46 -32.55
N LEU A 506 -51.98 -40.41 -31.66
CA LEU A 506 -52.39 -41.81 -31.82
C LEU A 506 -53.88 -42.05 -31.55
N SER A 507 -54.56 -41.15 -30.81
CA SER A 507 -56.01 -41.24 -30.54
C SER A 507 -56.89 -40.64 -31.64
N MET A 508 -56.30 -39.90 -32.59
CA MET A 508 -57.00 -39.24 -33.69
C MET A 508 -56.79 -39.94 -35.04
N GLY A 509 -56.16 -41.13 -35.05
CA GLY A 509 -55.89 -41.94 -36.24
C GLY A 509 -56.84 -43.12 -36.39
#